data_AF-A0A7Y4NID8-F1
#
_entry.id   AF-A0A7Y4NID8-F1
#
_cell.length_a   1.000
_cell.length_b   1.000
_cell.length_c   1.000
_cell.angle_alpha   90.00
_cell.angle_beta   90.00
_cell.angle_gamma   90.00
#
_symmetry.space_group_name_H-M   'P 1'
#
loop_
_entity.id
_entity.type
_entity.pdbx_description
1 polymer ?
#
loop_
_entity_poly.entity_id
_entity_poly.type
_entity_poly.pdbx_seq_one_letter_code
_entity_poly.pdbx_strand_id
1 'polypeptide(L)'
;MKFRKLAVLFAACGALAACGGGGSLPTGNDPGSSTTNPDGTVDLPGNPVDPNTGGGTKPDQQAEVTTLWPLTTGSTWTYRITDPADGVFNKVVTVQGPETVPGTTMTAVKVHSQQDRTQAGTVYEENSWQLELTTGVVVRLREEDILDGVASKATTWSPAMMKSLSTTPASVPWEHQDKVRELITYSAGGTEGKDPTYVWKVLEKDVTVTTPAGTFTNAIKVQRDKLNKNGEVKEEKQRLYWLVPGVGKVREEGERTEELVSYDVKKP
;
A
#
# COMPACT_ATOMS: atom_id res chain seq x y z
N MET A 1 48.45 6.33 -1.34
CA MET A 1 47.99 7.08 -0.15
C MET A 1 47.91 8.57 -0.45
N LYS A 2 46.71 9.12 -0.63
CA LYS A 2 46.42 10.56 -0.46
C LYS A 2 44.98 10.71 0.01
N PHE A 3 44.82 10.94 1.31
CA PHE A 3 43.56 11.35 1.93
C PHE A 3 43.27 12.80 1.56
N ARG A 4 42.03 13.12 1.19
CA ARG A 4 41.50 14.49 1.25
C ARG A 4 40.21 14.50 2.04
N LYS A 5 40.28 15.16 3.19
CA LYS A 5 39.17 15.60 4.04
C LYS A 5 38.54 16.84 3.41
N LEU A 6 37.22 16.92 3.35
CA LEU A 6 36.45 18.17 3.35
C LEU A 6 35.11 17.85 4.03
N ALA A 7 34.94 18.22 5.30
CA ALA A 7 34.53 19.55 5.79
C ALA A 7 33.00 19.71 5.71
N VAL A 8 32.38 19.47 6.86
CA VAL A 8 31.00 19.73 7.23
C VAL A 8 30.79 21.25 7.26
N LEU A 9 29.73 21.74 6.61
CA LEU A 9 29.21 23.08 6.86
C LEU A 9 27.76 22.97 7.33
N PHE A 10 27.53 23.34 8.58
CA PHE A 10 26.22 23.66 9.13
C PHE A 10 25.82 25.06 8.63
N ALA A 11 24.62 25.20 8.07
CA ALA A 11 23.92 26.47 7.97
C ALA A 11 22.48 26.26 8.41
N ALA A 12 22.09 27.01 9.44
CA ALA A 12 20.82 26.91 10.12
C ALA A 12 19.80 27.93 9.59
N CYS A 13 18.52 27.54 9.75
CA CYS A 13 17.33 28.37 9.91
C CYS A 13 16.75 29.12 8.69
N GLY A 14 15.62 28.59 8.22
CA GLY A 14 14.53 29.34 7.62
C GLY A 14 13.21 28.64 7.96
N ALA A 15 12.51 29.13 8.98
CA ALA A 15 11.25 28.59 9.47
C ALA A 15 10.09 28.97 8.54
N LEU A 16 9.31 27.98 8.11
CA LEU A 16 7.92 28.17 7.72
C LEU A 16 7.06 27.27 8.60
N ALA A 17 6.21 27.91 9.38
CA ALA A 17 5.24 27.29 10.25
C ALA A 17 4.13 26.64 9.40
N ALA A 18 4.00 25.33 9.51
CA ALA A 18 2.78 24.61 9.20
C ALA A 18 2.23 24.04 10.51
N CYS A 19 1.23 24.72 11.05
CA CYS A 19 0.39 24.19 12.12
C CYS A 19 -0.47 23.07 11.52
N GLY A 20 -0.26 21.85 11.98
CA GLY A 20 -1.08 20.67 11.73
C GLY A 20 -0.46 19.53 12.52
N GLY A 21 -1.11 19.14 13.62
CA GLY A 21 -0.56 18.26 14.65
C GLY A 21 0.00 16.95 14.10
N GLY A 22 1.30 16.93 13.86
CA GLY A 22 2.06 15.71 13.61
C GLY A 22 2.56 15.17 14.93
N GLY A 23 2.05 14.02 15.35
CA GLY A 23 2.80 13.18 16.26
C GLY A 23 4.18 12.98 15.64
N SER A 24 5.24 13.34 16.37
CA SER A 24 6.61 13.05 15.96
C SER A 24 6.69 11.55 15.68
N LEU A 25 7.24 11.17 14.51
CA LEU A 25 7.61 9.78 14.27
C LEU A 25 8.40 9.26 15.48
N PRO A 26 8.23 7.99 15.90
CA PRO A 26 9.00 7.43 17.01
C PRO A 26 10.48 7.77 16.84
N THR A 27 11.00 8.64 17.70
CA THR A 27 12.40 9.09 17.61
C THR A 27 13.28 7.99 18.14
N GLY A 28 13.73 7.11 17.25
CA GLY A 28 14.70 6.07 17.56
C GLY A 28 15.63 5.88 16.38
N ASN A 29 16.89 6.29 16.53
CA ASN A 29 17.99 5.87 15.63
C ASN A 29 18.29 4.36 15.72
N ASP A 30 17.38 3.57 16.31
CA ASP A 30 17.48 2.12 16.40
C ASP A 30 16.79 1.48 15.19
N PRO A 31 17.54 0.96 14.21
CA PRO A 31 16.97 0.27 13.05
C PRO A 31 16.13 -0.97 13.40
N GLY A 32 16.13 -1.44 14.65
CA GLY A 32 15.31 -2.56 15.13
C GLY A 32 14.11 -2.18 16.00
N SER A 33 13.81 -0.89 16.19
CA SER A 33 12.69 -0.49 17.04
C SER A 33 11.35 -0.99 16.50
N SER A 34 10.53 -1.60 17.38
CA SER A 34 9.19 -2.10 17.06
C SER A 34 8.30 -0.99 16.48
N THR A 35 7.52 -1.32 15.46
CA THR A 35 6.43 -0.47 14.94
C THR A 35 5.09 -0.74 15.63
N THR A 36 5.06 -1.60 16.64
CA THR A 36 3.87 -1.94 17.44
C THR A 36 3.99 -1.29 18.82
N ASN A 37 2.90 -0.70 19.29
CA ASN A 37 2.77 -0.06 20.59
C ASN A 37 2.85 -1.08 21.74
N PRO A 38 3.17 -0.66 22.98
CA PRO A 38 3.23 -1.56 24.14
C PRO A 38 1.92 -2.32 24.44
N ASP A 39 0.78 -1.78 24.01
CA ASP A 39 -0.54 -2.42 24.13
C ASP A 39 -0.86 -3.40 22.98
N GLY A 40 0.09 -3.60 22.07
CA GLY A 40 -0.04 -4.46 20.91
C GLY A 40 -0.75 -3.81 19.72
N THR A 41 -1.09 -2.52 19.76
CA THR A 41 -1.71 -1.81 18.64
C THR A 41 -0.68 -1.23 17.66
N VAL A 42 -1.13 -0.83 16.48
CA VAL A 42 -0.36 -0.07 15.49
C VAL A 42 -0.99 1.31 15.36
N ASP A 43 -0.17 2.36 15.33
CA ASP A 43 -0.66 3.73 15.13
C ASP A 43 -1.37 3.86 13.77
N LEU A 44 -2.59 4.40 13.78
CA LEU A 44 -3.38 4.62 12.58
C LEU A 44 -3.49 6.12 12.26
N PRO A 45 -3.44 6.53 10.98
CA PRO A 45 -3.67 7.93 10.58
C PRO A 45 -5.15 8.35 10.61
N GLY A 46 -6.04 7.50 11.14
CA GLY A 46 -7.48 7.72 11.21
C GLY A 46 -8.20 6.58 11.92
N ASN A 47 -9.52 6.68 12.06
CA ASN A 47 -10.33 5.67 12.74
C ASN A 47 -10.61 4.48 11.79
N PRO A 48 -10.49 3.23 12.26
CA PRO A 48 -10.77 2.06 11.43
C PRO A 48 -12.28 1.87 11.21
N VAL A 49 -12.65 1.39 10.02
CA VAL A 49 -13.93 0.74 9.76
C VAL A 49 -13.85 -0.69 10.27
N ASP A 50 -14.92 -1.20 10.89
CA ASP A 50 -14.92 -2.58 11.44
C ASP A 50 -14.75 -3.61 10.30
N PRO A 51 -13.64 -4.36 10.27
CA PRO A 51 -13.36 -5.32 9.21
C PRO A 51 -14.38 -6.47 9.16
N ASN A 52 -15.10 -6.74 10.25
CA ASN A 52 -16.10 -7.81 10.30
C ASN A 52 -17.47 -7.42 9.71
N THR A 53 -17.70 -6.12 9.49
CA THR A 53 -19.00 -5.61 9.01
C THR A 53 -19.05 -5.42 7.50
N GLY A 54 -17.99 -5.81 6.77
CA GLY A 54 -17.96 -5.73 5.31
C GLY A 54 -18.08 -4.31 4.75
N GLY A 55 -17.92 -3.25 5.54
CA GLY A 55 -18.14 -1.89 5.04
C GLY A 55 -19.60 -1.65 4.63
N GLY A 56 -20.52 -1.64 5.60
CA GLY A 56 -21.88 -1.18 5.37
C GLY A 56 -22.84 -1.51 6.51
N THR A 57 -23.36 -0.49 7.18
CA THR A 57 -24.58 -0.62 7.98
C THR A 57 -25.75 -1.02 7.06
N LYS A 58 -26.18 -2.28 7.16
CA LYS A 58 -27.42 -2.87 6.61
C LYS A 58 -27.53 -2.90 5.06
N PRO A 59 -27.84 -4.06 4.45
CA PRO A 59 -28.03 -4.14 3.01
C PRO A 59 -29.37 -3.50 2.62
N ASP A 60 -29.32 -2.33 2.02
CA ASP A 60 -30.30 -2.00 0.98
C ASP A 60 -29.96 -2.86 -0.24
N GLN A 61 -30.93 -3.63 -0.74
CA GLN A 61 -30.75 -4.69 -1.74
C GLN A 61 -30.27 -4.23 -3.14
N GLN A 62 -29.75 -3.01 -3.28
CA GLN A 62 -29.36 -2.44 -4.56
C GLN A 62 -28.22 -1.42 -4.49
N ALA A 63 -27.45 -1.36 -3.39
CA ALA A 63 -26.26 -0.52 -3.35
C ALA A 63 -25.20 -1.12 -4.30
N GLU A 64 -24.91 -0.40 -5.39
CA GLU A 64 -23.74 -0.69 -6.22
C GLU A 64 -22.49 -0.62 -5.33
N VAL A 65 -21.59 -1.59 -5.46
CA VAL A 65 -20.31 -1.56 -4.76
C VAL A 65 -19.54 -0.37 -5.33
N THR A 66 -19.36 0.69 -4.56
CA THR A 66 -18.72 1.94 -5.00
C THR A 66 -17.30 2.11 -4.48
N THR A 67 -16.83 1.21 -3.62
CA THR A 67 -15.47 1.28 -3.08
C THR A 67 -14.41 1.11 -4.17
N LEU A 68 -13.36 1.92 -4.10
CA LEU A 68 -12.17 1.85 -4.96
C LEU A 68 -11.19 0.75 -4.52
N TRP A 69 -11.48 0.07 -3.41
CA TRP A 69 -10.66 -1.01 -2.91
C TRP A 69 -11.51 -2.07 -2.18
N PRO A 70 -12.22 -2.93 -2.93
CA PRO A 70 -13.06 -3.95 -2.33
C PRO A 70 -12.25 -4.91 -1.44
N LEU A 71 -12.65 -5.03 -0.18
CA LEU A 71 -12.05 -5.93 0.82
C LEU A 71 -13.03 -7.02 1.28
N THR A 72 -14.04 -7.32 0.47
CA THR A 72 -14.99 -8.40 0.76
C THR A 72 -14.33 -9.77 0.59
N THR A 73 -14.42 -10.62 1.61
CA THR A 73 -13.91 -12.00 1.60
C THR A 73 -14.34 -12.77 0.34
N GLY A 74 -13.39 -13.48 -0.25
CA GLY A 74 -13.60 -14.26 -1.47
C GLY A 74 -13.54 -13.44 -2.76
N SER A 75 -13.31 -12.13 -2.70
CA SER A 75 -13.06 -11.33 -3.90
C SER A 75 -11.71 -11.72 -4.50
N THR A 76 -11.66 -11.80 -5.84
CA THR A 76 -10.44 -12.19 -6.56
C THR A 76 -10.15 -11.29 -7.76
N TRP A 77 -8.86 -11.16 -8.07
CA TRP A 77 -8.35 -10.46 -9.25
C TRP A 77 -7.21 -11.25 -9.86
N THR A 78 -7.19 -11.35 -11.18
CA THR A 78 -6.03 -11.84 -11.93
C THR A 78 -5.45 -10.69 -12.75
N TYR A 79 -4.17 -10.44 -12.59
CA TYR A 79 -3.41 -9.45 -13.36
C TYR A 79 -2.41 -10.15 -14.25
N ARG A 80 -2.21 -9.60 -15.45
CA ARG A 80 -1.04 -9.85 -16.27
C ARG A 80 0.03 -8.84 -15.87
N ILE A 81 1.19 -9.34 -15.50
CA ILE A 81 2.37 -8.55 -15.17
C ILE A 81 3.31 -8.57 -16.37
N THR A 82 3.79 -7.40 -16.79
CA THR A 82 4.91 -7.26 -17.73
C THR A 82 6.06 -6.64 -16.97
N ASP A 83 7.04 -7.47 -16.64
CA ASP A 83 8.22 -7.11 -15.85
C ASP A 83 9.48 -7.14 -16.75
N PRO A 84 10.33 -6.09 -16.73
CA PRO A 84 11.55 -6.07 -17.53
C PRO A 84 12.57 -7.17 -17.19
N ALA A 85 12.57 -7.68 -15.96
CA ALA A 85 13.52 -8.67 -15.47
C ALA A 85 12.94 -10.09 -15.48
N ASP A 86 11.69 -10.25 -15.06
CA ASP A 86 11.04 -11.56 -14.89
C ASP A 86 10.11 -11.94 -16.07
N GLY A 87 9.97 -11.06 -17.07
CA GLY A 87 9.14 -11.30 -18.25
C GLY A 87 7.65 -11.13 -17.99
N VAL A 88 6.82 -11.91 -18.69
CA VAL A 88 5.36 -11.87 -18.58
C VAL A 88 4.85 -13.03 -17.73
N PHE A 89 4.08 -12.71 -16.70
CA PHE A 89 3.49 -13.69 -15.80
C PHE A 89 2.17 -13.21 -15.21
N ASN A 90 1.46 -14.10 -14.51
CA ASN A 90 0.20 -13.77 -13.84
C ASN A 90 0.41 -13.52 -12.35
N LYS A 91 -0.40 -12.61 -11.83
CA LYS A 91 -0.59 -12.39 -10.40
C LYS A 91 -2.05 -12.64 -10.04
N VAL A 92 -2.33 -13.54 -9.12
CA VAL A 92 -3.66 -13.73 -8.55
C VAL A 92 -3.71 -13.07 -7.18
N VAL A 93 -4.77 -12.33 -6.89
CA VAL A 93 -5.01 -11.67 -5.60
C VAL A 93 -6.34 -12.18 -5.06
N THR A 94 -6.38 -12.59 -3.80
CA THR A 94 -7.56 -13.10 -3.11
C THR A 94 -7.72 -12.41 -1.75
N VAL A 95 -8.92 -11.91 -1.47
CA VAL A 95 -9.26 -11.45 -0.12
C VAL A 95 -9.66 -12.65 0.73
N GLN A 96 -8.88 -12.93 1.78
CA GLN A 96 -9.11 -14.06 2.67
C GLN A 96 -10.03 -13.71 3.85
N GLY A 97 -10.21 -12.42 4.14
CA GLY A 97 -11.14 -11.92 5.15
C GLY A 97 -10.45 -11.46 6.44
N PRO A 98 -11.23 -11.15 7.49
CA PRO A 98 -10.68 -10.66 8.75
C PRO A 98 -9.78 -11.69 9.44
N GLU A 99 -8.58 -11.27 9.83
CA GLU A 99 -7.60 -12.07 10.57
C GLU A 99 -6.86 -11.15 11.56
N THR A 100 -6.49 -11.69 12.73
CA THR A 100 -5.60 -10.98 13.66
C THR A 100 -4.25 -10.74 12.98
N VAL A 101 -3.76 -9.50 12.99
CA VAL A 101 -2.47 -9.17 12.37
C VAL A 101 -1.35 -9.77 13.23
N PRO A 102 -0.46 -10.61 12.67
CA PRO A 102 0.62 -11.24 13.42
C PRO A 102 1.46 -10.25 14.21
N GLY A 103 1.67 -10.54 15.49
CA GLY A 103 2.44 -9.69 16.41
C GLY A 103 1.68 -8.49 16.99
N THR A 104 0.38 -8.39 16.76
CA THR A 104 -0.47 -7.28 17.24
C THR A 104 -1.73 -7.81 17.91
N THR A 105 -2.49 -6.92 18.54
CA THR A 105 -3.86 -7.18 19.04
C THR A 105 -4.94 -6.76 18.04
N MET A 106 -4.57 -6.24 16.87
CA MET A 106 -5.49 -5.70 15.88
C MET A 106 -6.00 -6.77 14.92
N THR A 107 -7.24 -6.60 14.45
CA THR A 107 -7.83 -7.39 13.37
C THR A 107 -7.86 -6.54 12.10
N ALA A 108 -7.50 -7.13 10.97
CA ALA A 108 -7.52 -6.48 9.65
C ALA A 108 -7.94 -7.49 8.58
N VAL A 109 -8.29 -7.02 7.39
CA VAL A 109 -8.59 -7.92 6.27
C VAL A 109 -7.28 -8.41 5.66
N LYS A 110 -7.07 -9.73 5.66
CA LYS A 110 -5.96 -10.37 4.97
C LYS A 110 -6.25 -10.50 3.49
N VAL A 111 -5.28 -10.05 2.70
CA VAL A 111 -5.25 -10.18 1.25
C VAL A 111 -4.00 -10.96 0.89
N HIS A 112 -4.18 -12.08 0.20
CA HIS A 112 -3.09 -12.91 -0.30
C HIS A 112 -2.91 -12.64 -1.79
N SER A 113 -1.66 -12.62 -2.26
CA SER A 113 -1.38 -12.65 -3.68
C SER A 113 -0.29 -13.66 -4.02
N GLN A 114 -0.40 -14.27 -5.19
CA GLN A 114 0.56 -15.22 -5.73
C GLN A 114 0.99 -14.77 -7.13
N GLN A 115 2.28 -14.86 -7.41
CA GLN A 115 2.93 -14.51 -8.67
C GLN A 115 3.75 -15.70 -9.15
N ASP A 116 3.37 -16.28 -10.29
CA ASP A 116 4.10 -17.40 -10.89
C ASP A 116 5.17 -16.85 -11.84
N ARG A 117 6.36 -16.51 -11.32
CA ARG A 117 7.42 -15.84 -12.11
C ARG A 117 8.09 -16.83 -13.05
N THR A 118 7.46 -17.02 -14.20
CA THR A 118 7.77 -18.06 -15.20
C THR A 118 9.23 -18.09 -15.64
N GLN A 119 9.90 -16.94 -15.81
CA GLN A 119 11.31 -16.91 -16.22
C GLN A 119 12.28 -17.27 -15.10
N ALA A 120 11.99 -16.84 -13.87
CA ALA A 120 12.82 -17.15 -12.70
C ALA A 120 12.59 -18.57 -12.18
N GLY A 121 11.47 -19.20 -12.56
CA GLY A 121 11.06 -20.50 -12.03
C GLY A 121 10.69 -20.44 -10.55
N THR A 122 10.32 -19.27 -10.05
CA THR A 122 9.99 -19.02 -8.64
C THR A 122 8.52 -18.63 -8.47
N VAL A 123 7.93 -19.07 -7.37
CA VAL A 123 6.61 -18.62 -6.93
C VAL A 123 6.82 -17.60 -5.81
N TYR A 124 6.37 -16.38 -6.05
CA TYR A 124 6.37 -15.33 -5.05
C TYR A 124 4.96 -15.08 -4.55
N GLU A 125 4.79 -15.10 -3.24
CA GLU A 125 3.52 -14.83 -2.57
C GLU A 125 3.67 -13.65 -1.59
N GLU A 126 2.59 -12.92 -1.38
CA GLU A 126 2.49 -11.80 -0.44
C GLU A 126 1.22 -11.96 0.39
N ASN A 127 1.34 -11.96 1.72
CA ASN A 127 0.20 -11.70 2.60
C ASN A 127 0.21 -10.23 3.03
N SER A 128 -0.94 -9.58 2.99
CA SER A 128 -1.09 -8.18 3.37
C SER A 128 -2.32 -7.99 4.26
N TRP A 129 -2.12 -7.40 5.43
CA TRP A 129 -3.20 -7.08 6.37
C TRP A 129 -3.60 -5.61 6.21
N GLN A 130 -4.85 -5.39 5.81
CA GLN A 130 -5.35 -4.10 5.35
C GLN A 130 -6.58 -3.66 6.15
N LEU A 131 -6.64 -2.36 6.44
CA LEU A 131 -7.77 -1.73 7.13
C LEU A 131 -8.26 -0.55 6.32
N GLU A 132 -9.57 -0.50 6.09
CA GLU A 132 -10.23 0.72 5.64
C GLU A 132 -10.38 1.68 6.83
N LEU A 133 -10.14 2.96 6.60
CA LEU A 133 -10.34 4.02 7.58
C LEU A 133 -11.55 4.88 7.19
N THR A 134 -12.20 5.49 8.18
CA THR A 134 -13.37 6.38 7.98
C THR A 134 -13.05 7.61 7.12
N THR A 135 -11.78 7.89 6.87
CA THR A 135 -11.29 8.97 6.01
C THR A 135 -11.33 8.63 4.51
N GLY A 136 -11.69 7.40 4.12
CA GLY A 136 -11.73 6.98 2.72
C GLY A 136 -10.41 6.43 2.18
N VAL A 137 -9.47 6.10 3.06
CA VAL A 137 -8.20 5.47 2.71
C VAL A 137 -8.16 4.03 3.23
N VAL A 138 -7.44 3.18 2.52
CA VAL A 138 -7.05 1.85 3.00
C VAL A 138 -5.60 1.92 3.42
N VAL A 139 -5.30 1.49 4.64
CA VAL A 139 -3.94 1.35 5.17
C VAL A 139 -3.54 -0.12 5.25
N ARG A 140 -2.24 -0.36 5.31
CA ARG A 140 -1.62 -1.66 5.46
C ARG A 140 -0.82 -1.69 6.76
N LEU A 141 -1.09 -2.68 7.58
CA LEU A 141 -0.47 -2.85 8.90
C LEU A 141 0.76 -3.74 8.82
N ARG A 142 0.70 -4.78 7.97
CA ARG A 142 1.75 -5.76 7.78
C ARG A 142 1.74 -6.30 6.36
N GLU A 143 2.93 -6.65 5.89
CA GLU A 143 3.18 -7.45 4.69
C GLU A 143 4.12 -8.60 5.04
N GLU A 144 3.91 -9.77 4.44
CA GLU A 144 4.82 -10.90 4.51
C GLU A 144 5.09 -11.42 3.11
N ASP A 145 6.37 -11.53 2.78
CA ASP A 145 6.84 -12.08 1.51
C ASP A 145 7.19 -13.55 1.70
N ILE A 146 6.66 -14.40 0.84
CA ILE A 146 6.90 -15.85 0.82
C ILE A 146 7.49 -16.19 -0.55
N LEU A 147 8.60 -16.91 -0.56
CA LEU A 147 9.27 -17.37 -1.78
C LEU A 147 9.30 -18.89 -1.77
N ASP A 148 8.70 -19.51 -2.78
CA ASP A 148 8.60 -20.97 -2.93
C ASP A 148 8.08 -21.67 -1.66
N GLY A 149 7.03 -21.08 -1.05
CA GLY A 149 6.41 -21.58 0.18
C GLY A 149 7.18 -21.27 1.47
N VAL A 150 8.33 -20.59 1.39
CA VAL A 150 9.15 -20.22 2.55
C VAL A 150 9.02 -18.72 2.85
N ALA A 151 8.60 -18.38 4.07
CA ALA A 151 8.57 -16.99 4.52
C ALA A 151 9.96 -16.37 4.44
N SER A 152 10.10 -15.24 3.76
CA SER A 152 11.38 -14.56 3.50
C SER A 152 11.60 -13.34 4.39
N LYS A 153 10.57 -12.51 4.57
CA LYS A 153 10.59 -11.33 5.44
C LYS A 153 9.17 -10.87 5.77
N ALA A 154 9.07 -10.06 6.81
CA ALA A 154 7.88 -9.30 7.13
C ALA A 154 8.21 -7.80 7.16
N THR A 155 7.31 -6.98 6.63
CA THR A 155 7.40 -5.51 6.69
C THR A 155 6.23 -4.97 7.50
N THR A 156 6.52 -4.07 8.44
CA THR A 156 5.52 -3.39 9.27
C THR A 156 5.76 -1.88 9.25
N TRP A 157 4.72 -1.11 9.56
CA TRP A 157 4.77 0.35 9.53
C TRP A 157 4.18 1.00 10.77
N SER A 158 4.76 2.13 11.20
CA SER A 158 4.17 3.03 12.22
C SER A 158 4.31 4.51 11.81
N PRO A 159 3.21 5.26 11.63
CA PRO A 159 1.84 4.75 11.54
C PRO A 159 1.67 3.78 10.36
N ALA A 160 0.55 3.06 10.32
CA ALA A 160 0.19 2.19 9.21
C ALA A 160 0.22 2.97 7.88
N MET A 161 0.84 2.38 6.86
CA MET A 161 1.05 3.04 5.56
C MET A 161 -0.22 2.96 4.71
N MET A 162 -0.57 4.03 4.00
CA MET A 162 -1.61 4.00 2.98
C MET A 162 -1.27 2.99 1.87
N LYS A 163 -2.22 2.10 1.58
CA LYS A 163 -2.19 1.15 0.47
C LYS A 163 -2.96 1.64 -0.74
N SER A 164 -4.11 2.25 -0.51
CA SER A 164 -5.00 2.73 -1.58
C SER A 164 -6.06 3.70 -1.04
N LEU A 165 -6.90 4.20 -1.92
CA LEU A 165 -8.16 4.86 -1.60
C LEU A 165 -9.28 3.82 -1.52
N SER A 166 -10.19 3.94 -0.56
CA SER A 166 -11.49 3.24 -0.59
C SER A 166 -12.59 4.10 -1.20
N THR A 167 -12.47 5.42 -1.16
CA THR A 167 -13.45 6.34 -1.76
C THR A 167 -12.79 7.40 -2.63
N THR A 168 -13.55 7.90 -3.59
CA THR A 168 -13.14 9.00 -4.47
C THR A 168 -13.10 10.30 -3.68
N PRO A 169 -11.96 11.02 -3.63
CA PRO A 169 -11.92 12.34 -3.03
C PRO A 169 -12.91 13.31 -3.71
N ALA A 170 -13.57 14.15 -2.90
CA ALA A 170 -14.55 15.11 -3.40
C ALA A 170 -13.93 16.11 -4.39
N SER A 171 -12.75 16.65 -4.05
CA SER A 171 -11.99 17.59 -4.89
C SER A 171 -10.78 16.93 -5.54
N VAL A 172 -10.47 17.31 -6.79
CA VAL A 172 -9.22 16.96 -7.50
C VAL A 172 -8.60 18.25 -8.07
N PRO A 173 -7.27 18.47 -7.94
CA PRO A 173 -6.29 17.54 -7.39
C PRO A 173 -6.45 17.31 -5.89
N TRP A 174 -6.17 16.08 -5.46
CA TRP A 174 -6.12 15.69 -4.05
C TRP A 174 -4.72 15.18 -3.76
N GLU A 175 -4.20 15.49 -2.57
CA GLU A 175 -2.90 15.04 -2.13
C GLU A 175 -2.96 14.58 -0.66
N HIS A 176 -2.22 13.52 -0.35
CA HIS A 176 -2.02 13.00 0.99
C HIS A 176 -0.57 12.59 1.16
N GLN A 177 0.03 12.91 2.30
CA GLN A 177 1.42 12.55 2.57
C GLN A 177 1.51 11.61 3.77
N ASP A 178 2.17 10.47 3.55
CA ASP A 178 2.51 9.52 4.59
C ASP A 178 3.97 9.64 4.96
N LYS A 179 4.23 9.98 6.22
CA LYS A 179 5.53 9.77 6.86
C LYS A 179 5.40 8.56 7.75
N VAL A 180 6.20 7.52 7.51
CA VAL A 180 6.11 6.29 8.28
C VAL A 180 7.49 5.80 8.68
N ARG A 181 7.56 5.14 9.83
CA ARG A 181 8.61 4.19 10.16
C ARG A 181 8.27 2.88 9.46
N GLU A 182 9.18 2.35 8.65
CA GLU A 182 9.11 1.03 8.02
C GLU A 182 10.16 0.13 8.70
N LEU A 183 9.73 -1.05 9.16
CA LEU A 183 10.62 -2.06 9.71
C LEU A 183 10.49 -3.34 8.90
N ILE A 184 11.61 -3.82 8.37
CA ILE A 184 11.73 -5.11 7.71
C ILE A 184 12.40 -6.08 8.68
N THR A 185 11.79 -7.24 8.89
CA THR A 185 12.36 -8.36 9.66
C THR A 185 12.57 -9.54 8.73
N TYR A 186 13.81 -10.02 8.61
CA TYR A 186 14.14 -11.13 7.72
C TYR A 186 14.00 -12.46 8.45
N SER A 187 13.44 -13.48 7.79
CA SER A 187 13.29 -14.81 8.37
C SER A 187 14.63 -15.49 8.67
N ALA A 188 15.68 -15.14 7.92
CA ALA A 188 17.05 -15.58 8.16
C ALA A 188 17.71 -14.88 9.37
N GLY A 189 17.01 -13.95 10.01
CA GLY A 189 17.50 -13.13 11.11
C GLY A 189 17.90 -11.71 10.68
N GLY A 190 17.85 -10.79 11.63
CA GLY A 190 18.18 -9.38 11.43
C GLY A 190 16.98 -8.51 11.02
N THR A 191 17.18 -7.20 11.13
CA THR A 191 16.17 -6.18 10.83
C THR A 191 16.75 -5.00 10.05
N GLU A 192 15.89 -4.31 9.30
CA GLU A 192 16.22 -3.08 8.58
C GLU A 192 15.11 -2.04 8.78
N GLY A 193 15.45 -0.91 9.41
CA GLY A 193 14.54 0.21 9.64
C GLY A 193 14.75 1.35 8.64
N LYS A 194 13.65 1.91 8.13
CA LYS A 194 13.63 3.05 7.20
C LYS A 194 12.55 4.05 7.61
N ASP A 195 12.73 5.32 7.24
CA ASP A 195 11.74 6.38 7.48
C ASP A 195 11.29 7.02 6.16
N PRO A 196 10.62 6.26 5.27
CA PRO A 196 10.19 6.80 3.99
C PRO A 196 9.08 7.85 4.14
N THR A 197 9.06 8.80 3.22
CA THR A 197 7.92 9.67 2.98
C THR A 197 7.31 9.33 1.63
N TYR A 198 6.00 9.11 1.60
CA TYR A 198 5.22 8.88 0.40
C TYR A 198 4.24 10.03 0.19
N VAL A 199 4.02 10.40 -1.07
CA VAL A 199 3.01 11.38 -1.45
C VAL A 199 2.04 10.71 -2.42
N TRP A 200 0.78 10.63 -2.04
CA TRP A 200 -0.32 10.11 -2.83
C TRP A 200 -1.09 11.25 -3.44
N LYS A 201 -1.39 11.16 -4.73
CA LYS A 201 -2.12 12.18 -5.47
C LYS A 201 -3.23 11.55 -6.27
N VAL A 202 -4.42 12.14 -6.25
CA VAL A 202 -5.42 11.88 -7.31
C VAL A 202 -5.24 12.94 -8.37
N LEU A 203 -4.86 12.48 -9.56
CA LEU A 203 -4.54 13.35 -10.69
C LEU A 203 -5.80 13.67 -11.51
N GLU A 204 -6.59 12.64 -11.80
CA GLU A 204 -7.71 12.71 -12.75
C GLU A 204 -8.83 11.76 -12.31
N LYS A 205 -10.08 12.13 -12.60
CA LYS A 205 -11.28 11.28 -12.45
C LYS A 205 -11.88 10.98 -13.82
N ASP A 206 -12.75 9.98 -13.88
CA ASP A 206 -13.51 9.60 -15.09
C ASP A 206 -12.60 9.33 -16.29
N VAL A 207 -11.43 8.76 -16.01
CA VAL A 207 -10.44 8.39 -17.01
C VAL A 207 -10.88 7.10 -17.69
N THR A 208 -10.76 7.08 -19.01
CA THR A 208 -10.93 5.84 -19.77
C THR A 208 -9.63 5.03 -19.75
N VAL A 209 -9.70 3.79 -19.28
CA VAL A 209 -8.60 2.83 -19.28
C VAL A 209 -9.05 1.52 -19.89
N THR A 210 -8.22 0.95 -20.76
CA THR A 210 -8.47 -0.35 -21.39
C THR A 210 -7.42 -1.34 -20.90
N THR A 211 -7.89 -2.50 -20.47
CA THR A 211 -7.10 -3.65 -20.02
C THR A 211 -7.66 -4.92 -20.66
N PRO A 212 -7.02 -6.09 -20.51
CA PRO A 212 -7.61 -7.34 -21.00
C PRO A 212 -8.99 -7.69 -20.40
N ALA A 213 -9.32 -7.18 -19.20
CA ALA A 213 -10.63 -7.33 -18.58
C ALA A 213 -11.73 -6.45 -19.20
N GLY A 214 -11.37 -5.49 -20.06
CA GLY A 214 -12.31 -4.59 -20.75
C GLY A 214 -11.91 -3.13 -20.73
N THR A 215 -12.83 -2.27 -21.13
CA THR A 215 -12.69 -0.81 -21.09
C THR A 215 -13.53 -0.25 -19.95
N PHE A 216 -12.90 0.52 -19.06
CA PHE A 216 -13.53 1.21 -17.95
C PHE A 216 -13.48 2.71 -18.22
N THR A 217 -14.61 3.41 -18.11
CA THR A 217 -14.72 4.86 -18.40
C THR A 217 -14.81 5.74 -17.15
N ASN A 218 -14.83 5.12 -15.97
CA ASN A 218 -15.00 5.76 -14.67
C ASN A 218 -13.78 5.53 -13.75
N ALA A 219 -12.59 5.34 -14.33
CA ALA A 219 -11.38 5.11 -13.55
C ALA A 219 -10.83 6.40 -12.94
N ILE A 220 -10.16 6.27 -11.80
CA ILE A 220 -9.45 7.35 -11.13
C ILE A 220 -7.96 7.06 -11.24
N LYS A 221 -7.22 8.06 -11.71
CA LYS A 221 -5.77 7.98 -11.86
C LYS A 221 -5.11 8.52 -10.60
N VAL A 222 -4.38 7.64 -9.92
CA VAL A 222 -3.70 7.91 -8.65
C VAL A 222 -2.19 7.79 -8.88
N GLN A 223 -1.42 8.71 -8.33
CA GLN A 223 0.03 8.65 -8.31
C GLN A 223 0.52 8.43 -6.88
N ARG A 224 1.55 7.61 -6.71
CA ARG A 224 2.32 7.52 -5.47
C ARG A 224 3.79 7.81 -5.76
N ASP A 225 4.29 8.87 -5.12
CA ASP A 225 5.70 9.23 -5.10
C ASP A 225 6.36 8.71 -3.82
N LYS A 226 7.64 8.34 -3.91
CA LYS A 226 8.51 8.13 -2.74
C LYS A 226 9.55 9.25 -2.72
N LEU A 227 9.66 9.96 -1.61
CA LEU A 227 10.61 11.07 -1.50
C LEU A 227 12.00 10.59 -1.04
N ASN A 228 13.04 11.30 -1.48
CA ASN A 228 14.39 11.18 -0.93
C ASN A 228 14.53 12.01 0.35
N LYS A 229 15.74 12.01 0.95
CA LYS A 229 16.00 12.75 2.20
C LYS A 229 15.91 14.27 2.05
N ASN A 230 15.97 14.79 0.83
CA ASN A 230 15.83 16.21 0.51
C ASN A 230 14.37 16.59 0.22
N GLY A 231 13.44 15.64 0.26
CA GLY A 231 12.03 15.86 -0.10
C GLY A 231 11.74 15.81 -1.60
N GLU A 232 12.70 15.38 -2.43
CA GLU A 232 12.51 15.29 -3.88
C GLU A 232 11.96 13.91 -4.27
N VAL A 233 11.16 13.86 -5.34
CA VAL A 233 10.59 12.62 -5.86
C VAL A 233 11.71 11.72 -6.39
N LYS A 234 11.67 10.44 -6.00
CA LYS A 234 12.45 9.37 -6.64
C LYS A 234 11.68 8.84 -7.84
N GLU A 235 11.98 9.36 -9.02
CA GLU A 235 11.26 9.05 -10.26
C GLU A 235 11.22 7.54 -10.54
N GLU A 236 12.30 6.81 -10.25
CA GLU A 236 12.37 5.36 -10.43
C GLU A 236 11.45 4.57 -9.49
N LYS A 237 10.94 5.21 -8.43
CA LYS A 237 10.02 4.63 -7.45
C LYS A 237 8.59 5.15 -7.57
N GLN A 238 8.33 6.05 -8.52
CA GLN A 238 6.97 6.52 -8.80
C GLN A 238 6.09 5.37 -9.28
N ARG A 239 4.83 5.39 -8.86
CA ARG A 239 3.79 4.48 -9.35
C ARG A 239 2.56 5.25 -9.77
N LEU A 240 1.93 4.80 -10.85
CA LEU A 240 0.60 5.23 -11.27
C LEU A 240 -0.36 4.05 -11.13
N TYR A 241 -1.55 4.32 -10.62
CA TYR A 241 -2.62 3.35 -10.45
C TYR A 241 -3.89 3.88 -11.11
N TRP A 242 -4.67 2.97 -11.69
CA TRP A 242 -6.03 3.24 -12.13
C TRP A 242 -6.96 2.41 -11.26
N LEU A 243 -7.81 3.10 -10.49
CA LEU A 243 -8.80 2.49 -9.60
C LEU A 243 -10.20 2.70 -10.18
N VAL A 244 -11.01 1.65 -10.20
CA VAL A 244 -12.40 1.69 -10.70
C VAL A 244 -13.35 1.36 -9.54
N PRO A 245 -14.37 2.19 -9.26
CA PRO A 245 -15.39 1.90 -8.26
C PRO A 245 -16.01 0.52 -8.47
N GLY A 246 -16.06 -0.29 -7.40
CA GLY A 246 -16.62 -1.64 -7.43
C GLY A 246 -15.73 -2.72 -8.01
N VAL A 247 -14.60 -2.33 -8.61
CA VAL A 247 -13.62 -3.27 -9.19
C VAL A 247 -12.32 -3.23 -8.41
N GLY A 248 -11.82 -2.06 -8.03
CA GLY A 248 -10.50 -1.91 -7.43
C GLY A 248 -9.44 -1.50 -8.45
N LYS A 249 -8.19 -1.94 -8.26
CA LYS A 249 -7.10 -1.64 -9.18
C LYS A 249 -7.32 -2.35 -10.51
N VAL A 250 -7.33 -1.60 -11.61
CA VAL A 250 -7.39 -2.17 -12.97
C VAL A 250 -6.06 -2.10 -13.70
N ARG A 251 -5.20 -1.13 -13.36
CA ARG A 251 -3.87 -0.98 -13.95
C ARG A 251 -2.89 -0.38 -12.94
N GLU A 252 -1.62 -0.77 -13.05
CA GLU A 252 -0.48 -0.15 -12.38
C GLU A 252 0.68 0.03 -13.36
N GLU A 253 1.39 1.15 -13.24
CA GLU A 253 2.62 1.44 -13.98
C GLU A 253 3.73 1.95 -13.06
N GLY A 254 4.98 1.68 -13.43
CA GLY A 254 6.20 2.12 -12.74
C GLY A 254 7.37 1.19 -13.07
N GLU A 255 7.89 0.47 -12.07
CA GLU A 255 8.96 -0.53 -12.29
C GLU A 255 8.54 -1.67 -13.23
N ARG A 256 7.24 -1.99 -13.23
CA ARG A 256 6.61 -2.99 -14.08
C ARG A 256 5.18 -2.55 -14.38
N THR A 257 4.55 -3.17 -15.36
CA THR A 257 3.15 -2.92 -15.68
C THR A 257 2.28 -4.06 -15.16
N GLU A 258 1.23 -3.74 -14.41
CA GLU A 258 0.19 -4.71 -14.02
C GLU A 258 -1.13 -4.32 -14.70
N GLU A 259 -1.74 -5.24 -15.43
CA GLU A 259 -3.03 -5.02 -16.11
C GLU A 259 -4.04 -6.07 -15.70
N LEU A 260 -5.25 -5.64 -15.34
CA LEU A 260 -6.32 -6.53 -14.94
C LEU A 260 -6.79 -7.39 -16.12
N VAL A 261 -6.82 -8.70 -15.91
CA VAL A 261 -7.26 -9.72 -16.86
C VAL A 261 -8.67 -10.20 -16.54
N SER A 262 -8.96 -10.45 -15.27
CA SER A 262 -10.28 -10.86 -14.79
C SER A 262 -10.45 -10.50 -13.31
N TYR A 263 -11.70 -10.38 -12.88
CA TYR A 263 -12.05 -10.11 -11.49
C TYR A 263 -13.39 -10.74 -11.13
N ASP A 264 -13.55 -11.03 -9.85
CA ASP A 264 -14.79 -11.48 -9.24
C ASP A 264 -14.89 -10.81 -7.86
N VAL A 265 -15.56 -9.66 -7.81
CA VAL A 265 -15.71 -8.88 -6.58
C VAL A 265 -17.01 -9.29 -5.87
N LYS A 266 -16.87 -9.68 -4.60
CA LYS A 266 -18.01 -10.07 -3.77
C LYS A 266 -18.70 -8.84 -3.19
N LYS A 267 -20.01 -8.92 -3.10
CA LYS A 267 -20.82 -7.91 -2.40
C LYS A 267 -20.62 -8.05 -0.89
N PRO A 268 -20.48 -6.92 -0.18
CA PRO A 268 -20.39 -6.93 1.28
C PRO A 268 -21.65 -7.47 1.97
#